data_AF-A0A957INQ6-F1
#
_entry.id   AF-A0A957INQ6-F1
#
_cell.length_a   1.000
_cell.length_b   1.000
_cell.length_c   1.000
_cell.angle_alpha   90.00
_cell.angle_beta   90.00
_cell.angle_gamma   90.00
#
_symmetry.space_group_name_H-M   'P 1'
#
loop_
_entity.id
_entity.type
_entity.pdbx_description
1 polymer ?
#
loop_
_entity_poly.entity_id
_entity_poly.type
_entity_poly.pdbx_seq_one_letter_code
_entity_poly.pdbx_strand_id
1 'polypeptide(L)'
;ELILVTTQLEALLTRPFTLLGRTITQEQLAHYLNLSAESLTPEAINAIEVLEATSASLIWSLLVLVTVFYLLRDWRGLRNWAVNLAPQSEQADLHRLLHEISATWRAYFRGTLALMVMMGIFFTIVGLALGLPGAVAIGLLTGLLSIIPEIGPFIAGMLAGLVALFQGSSYLPLSNFWFAVVIVAIYIVVMQLKSFWIRPLVMGRFMHMNTGLVFIAIIGAALLSGIFAALIILPALATAAQIGHYIRCRLLEIDPWPTEEPAPSAELEPEAAV
;
A
#
# COMPACT_ATOMS: atom_id res chain seq x y z
N GLU A 1 -44.51 -37.27 -21.36
CA GLU A 1 -45.33 -36.08 -21.69
C GLU A 1 -44.49 -34.87 -22.12
N LEU A 2 -43.41 -34.48 -21.43
CA LEU A 2 -42.56 -33.34 -21.81
C LEU A 2 -41.93 -33.42 -23.23
N ILE A 3 -41.48 -34.59 -23.67
CA ILE A 3 -40.88 -34.77 -25.02
C ILE A 3 -41.92 -34.61 -26.14
N LEU A 4 -43.20 -34.88 -25.84
CA LEU A 4 -44.32 -34.74 -26.77
C LEU A 4 -44.72 -33.26 -26.90
N VAL A 5 -44.60 -32.49 -25.82
CA VAL A 5 -44.82 -31.03 -25.84
C VAL A 5 -43.71 -30.32 -26.62
N THR A 6 -42.44 -30.73 -26.48
CA THR A 6 -41.33 -30.11 -27.22
C THR A 6 -41.41 -30.38 -28.72
N THR A 7 -41.76 -31.60 -29.13
CA THR A 7 -41.93 -31.94 -30.56
C THR A 7 -43.19 -31.31 -31.17
N GLN A 8 -44.28 -31.15 -30.41
CA GLN A 8 -45.45 -30.40 -30.86
C GLN A 8 -45.18 -28.89 -30.95
N LEU A 9 -44.34 -28.33 -30.07
CA LEU A 9 -43.89 -26.93 -30.17
C LEU A 9 -43.02 -26.71 -31.40
N GLU A 10 -42.06 -27.60 -31.67
CA GLU A 10 -41.22 -27.54 -32.87
C GLU A 10 -42.04 -27.67 -34.15
N ALA A 11 -43.06 -28.54 -34.16
CA ALA A 11 -43.99 -28.70 -35.28
C ALA A 11 -44.94 -27.51 -35.47
N LEU A 12 -45.30 -26.80 -34.40
CA LEU A 12 -46.07 -25.55 -34.45
C LEU A 12 -45.22 -24.36 -34.92
N LEU A 13 -43.91 -24.37 -34.63
CA LEU A 13 -42.95 -23.34 -35.05
C LEU A 13 -42.40 -23.53 -36.48
N THR A 14 -42.58 -24.71 -37.08
CA THR A 14 -42.18 -25.00 -38.48
C THR A 14 -43.27 -24.75 -39.51
N ARG A 15 -44.51 -24.44 -39.09
CA ARG A 15 -45.56 -24.04 -40.05
C ARG A 15 -45.49 -22.54 -40.31
N PRO A 16 -45.47 -22.09 -41.58
CA PRO A 16 -45.54 -20.67 -41.90
C PRO A 16 -46.90 -20.12 -41.42
N PHE A 17 -46.88 -19.28 -40.39
CA PHE A 17 -48.11 -18.68 -39.86
C PHE A 17 -48.45 -17.44 -40.69
N THR A 18 -49.44 -17.55 -41.57
CA THR A 18 -49.99 -16.43 -42.33
C THR A 18 -51.01 -15.68 -41.49
N LEU A 19 -50.59 -14.62 -40.81
CA LEU A 19 -51.50 -13.61 -40.27
C LEU A 19 -51.64 -12.48 -41.30
N LEU A 20 -52.87 -12.25 -41.77
CA LEU A 20 -53.24 -11.11 -42.60
C LEU A 20 -52.49 -11.02 -43.97
N GLY A 21 -52.28 -12.15 -44.65
CA GLY A 21 -51.80 -12.16 -46.04
C GLY A 21 -50.34 -11.73 -46.25
N ARG A 22 -49.53 -11.62 -45.19
CA ARG A 22 -48.07 -11.47 -45.29
C ARG A 22 -47.37 -12.65 -44.61
N THR A 23 -46.46 -13.29 -45.34
CA THR A 23 -45.61 -14.36 -44.82
C THR A 23 -44.46 -13.74 -44.04
N ILE A 24 -44.49 -13.86 -42.71
CA ILE A 24 -43.33 -13.50 -41.87
C ILE A 24 -42.33 -14.65 -41.99
N THR A 25 -41.26 -14.40 -42.75
CA THR A 25 -40.16 -15.35 -42.99
C THR A 25 -39.24 -15.43 -41.76
N GLN A 26 -38.62 -16.59 -41.50
CA GLN A 26 -37.68 -16.81 -40.38
C GLN A 26 -36.55 -15.78 -40.29
N GLU A 27 -36.14 -15.19 -41.42
CA GLU A 27 -35.14 -14.13 -41.49
C GLU A 27 -35.57 -12.84 -40.76
N GLN A 28 -36.87 -12.52 -40.76
CA GLN A 28 -37.38 -11.35 -40.06
C GLN A 28 -37.39 -11.57 -38.54
N LEU A 29 -37.71 -12.80 -38.10
CA LEU A 29 -37.65 -13.16 -36.68
C LEU A 29 -36.20 -13.15 -36.15
N ALA A 30 -35.25 -13.65 -36.94
CA ALA A 30 -33.82 -13.56 -36.62
C ALA A 30 -33.33 -12.10 -36.58
N HIS A 31 -33.85 -11.24 -37.47
CA HIS A 31 -33.49 -9.82 -37.48
C HIS A 31 -33.97 -9.08 -36.22
N TYR A 32 -35.17 -9.37 -35.70
CA TYR A 32 -35.65 -8.78 -34.44
C TYR A 32 -34.91 -9.30 -33.19
N LEU A 33 -34.46 -10.56 -33.21
CA LEU A 33 -33.62 -11.12 -32.12
C LEU A 33 -32.20 -10.53 -32.14
N ASN A 34 -31.62 -10.30 -33.33
CA ASN A 34 -30.31 -9.68 -33.47
C ASN A 34 -30.29 -8.20 -33.07
N LEU A 35 -31.40 -7.46 -33.22
CA LEU A 35 -31.53 -6.08 -32.73
C LEU A 35 -31.50 -5.99 -31.18
N SER A 36 -31.79 -7.08 -30.47
CA SER A 36 -31.63 -7.17 -29.00
C SER A 36 -30.21 -7.55 -28.59
N ALA A 37 -29.44 -8.19 -29.49
CA ALA A 37 -28.04 -8.54 -29.26
C ALA A 37 -27.08 -7.38 -29.61
N GLU A 38 -27.41 -6.57 -30.63
CA GLU A 38 -26.63 -5.37 -31.00
C GLU A 38 -26.83 -4.17 -30.05
N SER A 39 -27.90 -4.16 -29.26
CA SER A 39 -28.13 -3.10 -28.24
C SER A 39 -27.33 -3.32 -26.95
N LEU A 40 -26.68 -4.49 -26.79
CA LEU A 40 -25.57 -4.67 -25.85
C LEU A 40 -24.28 -4.27 -26.57
N THR A 41 -24.06 -2.96 -26.74
CA THR A 41 -22.76 -2.49 -27.23
C THR A 41 -21.66 -3.05 -26.32
N PRO A 42 -20.45 -3.34 -26.84
CA PRO A 42 -19.31 -3.75 -26.03
C PRO A 42 -19.04 -2.79 -24.86
N GLU A 43 -19.42 -1.51 -25.01
CA GLU A 43 -19.38 -0.48 -23.98
C GLU A 43 -20.38 -0.72 -22.83
N ALA A 44 -21.59 -1.21 -23.13
CA ALA A 44 -22.59 -1.57 -22.11
C ALA A 44 -22.17 -2.83 -21.32
N ILE A 45 -21.56 -3.81 -22.00
CA ILE A 45 -20.99 -5.00 -21.34
C ILE A 45 -19.82 -4.59 -20.43
N ASN A 46 -18.89 -3.76 -20.92
CA ASN A 46 -17.80 -3.23 -20.10
C ASN A 46 -18.29 -2.38 -18.91
N ALA A 47 -19.38 -1.62 -19.08
CA ALA A 47 -19.96 -0.83 -17.99
C ALA A 47 -20.55 -1.73 -16.88
N ILE A 48 -21.17 -2.85 -17.25
CA ILE A 48 -21.69 -3.85 -16.30
C ILE A 48 -20.53 -4.54 -15.58
N GLU A 49 -19.48 -4.95 -16.29
CA GLU A 49 -18.29 -5.56 -15.69
C GLU A 49 -17.58 -4.60 -14.71
N VAL A 50 -17.45 -3.33 -15.06
CA VAL A 50 -16.87 -2.31 -14.16
C VAL A 50 -17.76 -2.08 -12.95
N LEU A 51 -19.09 -2.06 -13.12
CA LEU A 51 -20.03 -1.90 -12.01
C LEU A 51 -19.98 -3.10 -11.06
N GLU A 52 -19.93 -4.31 -11.60
CA GLU A 52 -19.79 -5.55 -10.83
C GLU A 52 -18.45 -5.58 -10.08
N ALA A 53 -17.34 -5.33 -10.77
CA ALA A 53 -16.00 -5.28 -10.15
C ALA A 53 -15.91 -4.20 -9.06
N THR A 54 -16.49 -3.02 -9.29
CA THR A 54 -16.54 -1.94 -8.29
C THR A 54 -17.39 -2.33 -7.09
N SER A 55 -18.55 -2.95 -7.31
CA SER A 55 -19.44 -3.39 -6.23
C SER A 55 -18.80 -4.47 -5.35
N ALA A 56 -18.15 -5.47 -5.96
CA ALA A 56 -17.41 -6.51 -5.26
C ALA A 56 -16.24 -5.90 -4.46
N SER A 57 -15.49 -4.97 -5.07
CA SER A 57 -14.38 -4.28 -4.41
C SER A 57 -14.85 -3.46 -3.20
N LEU A 58 -16.03 -2.84 -3.25
CA LEU A 58 -16.59 -2.09 -2.13
C LEU A 58 -16.96 -3.01 -0.96
N ILE A 59 -17.60 -4.14 -1.24
CA ILE A 59 -17.95 -5.14 -0.21
C ILE A 59 -16.67 -5.69 0.44
N TRP A 60 -15.66 -6.04 -0.36
CA TRP A 60 -14.36 -6.49 0.15
C TRP A 60 -13.66 -5.43 1.00
N SER A 61 -13.65 -4.18 0.55
CA SER A 61 -13.04 -3.08 1.30
C SER A 61 -13.74 -2.85 2.64
N LEU A 62 -15.08 -2.91 2.65
CA LEU A 62 -15.87 -2.81 3.88
C LEU A 62 -15.60 -3.99 4.81
N LEU A 63 -15.53 -5.21 4.28
CA LEU A 63 -15.21 -6.40 5.06
C LEU A 63 -13.83 -6.28 5.71
N VAL A 64 -12.80 -5.91 4.93
CA VAL A 64 -11.45 -5.68 5.44
C VAL A 64 -11.45 -4.60 6.53
N LEU A 65 -12.14 -3.48 6.31
CA LEU A 65 -12.24 -2.39 7.28
C LEU A 65 -12.88 -2.86 8.59
N VAL A 66 -13.99 -3.59 8.52
CA VAL A 66 -14.68 -4.16 9.67
C VAL A 66 -13.77 -5.15 10.39
N THR A 67 -13.11 -6.06 9.66
CA THR A 67 -12.18 -7.03 10.24
C THR A 67 -11.01 -6.35 10.95
N VAL A 68 -10.39 -5.35 10.32
CA VAL A 68 -9.31 -4.57 10.93
C VAL A 68 -9.82 -3.86 12.19
N PHE A 69 -11.01 -3.27 12.17
CA PHE A 69 -11.61 -2.63 13.33
C PHE A 69 -11.78 -3.60 14.51
N TYR A 70 -12.36 -4.79 14.27
CA TYR A 70 -12.53 -5.79 15.33
C TYR A 70 -11.19 -6.32 15.84
N LEU A 71 -10.21 -6.57 14.95
CA LEU A 71 -8.86 -6.99 15.34
C LEU A 71 -8.14 -5.94 16.19
N LEU A 72 -8.29 -4.66 15.86
CA LEU A 72 -7.70 -3.56 16.63
C LEU A 72 -8.40 -3.40 17.99
N ARG A 73 -9.73 -3.51 18.03
CA ARG A 73 -10.51 -3.43 19.27
C ARG A 73 -10.12 -4.53 20.25
N ASP A 74 -10.01 -5.76 19.75
CA ASP A 74 -9.80 -6.95 20.58
C ASP A 74 -8.31 -7.35 20.65
N TRP A 75 -7.40 -6.45 20.23
CA TRP A 75 -5.95 -6.67 20.15
C TRP A 75 -5.34 -7.19 21.44
N ARG A 76 -5.73 -6.64 22.60
CA ARG A 76 -5.23 -7.09 23.91
C ARG A 76 -5.60 -8.55 24.19
N GLY A 77 -6.82 -8.94 23.85
CA GLY A 77 -7.31 -10.30 23.99
C GLY A 77 -6.58 -11.25 23.05
N LEU A 78 -6.42 -10.86 21.77
CA LEU A 78 -5.69 -11.64 20.77
C LEU A 78 -4.22 -11.85 21.17
N ARG A 79 -3.56 -10.80 21.69
CA ARG A 79 -2.19 -10.87 22.20
C ARG A 79 -2.07 -11.88 23.34
N ASN A 80 -2.96 -11.81 24.33
CA ASN A 80 -2.92 -12.72 25.47
C ASN A 80 -3.25 -14.16 25.05
N TRP A 81 -4.21 -14.35 24.13
CA TRP A 81 -4.53 -15.66 23.57
C TRP A 81 -3.32 -16.27 22.84
N ALA A 82 -2.61 -15.48 22.04
CA ALA A 82 -1.38 -15.93 21.36
C ALA A 82 -0.27 -16.31 22.35
N VAL A 83 -0.11 -15.57 23.45
CA VAL A 83 0.85 -15.90 24.51
C VAL A 83 0.47 -17.19 25.24
N ASN A 84 -0.82 -17.37 25.53
CA ASN A 84 -1.33 -18.54 26.26
C ASN A 84 -1.25 -19.85 25.46
N LEU A 85 -1.05 -19.77 24.13
CA LEU A 85 -0.77 -20.94 23.29
C LEU A 85 0.63 -21.53 23.56
N ALA A 86 1.55 -20.73 24.11
CA ALA A 86 2.90 -21.19 24.43
C ALA A 86 2.95 -21.87 25.82
N PRO A 87 3.88 -22.82 26.03
CA PRO A 87 4.14 -23.42 27.34
C PRO A 87 4.44 -22.34 28.39
N GLN A 88 4.07 -22.58 29.65
CA GLN A 88 4.25 -21.59 30.73
C GLN A 88 5.68 -21.07 30.87
N SER A 89 6.69 -21.90 30.60
CA SER A 89 8.10 -21.50 30.61
C SER A 89 8.46 -20.43 29.57
N GLU A 90 7.72 -20.38 28.46
CA GLU A 90 7.99 -19.53 27.30
C GLU A 90 7.14 -18.26 27.27
N GLN A 91 6.14 -18.15 28.15
CA GLN A 91 5.17 -17.04 28.10
C GLN A 91 5.84 -15.69 28.35
N ALA A 92 6.86 -15.64 29.23
CA ALA A 92 7.62 -14.43 29.49
C ALA A 92 8.40 -13.96 28.25
N ASP A 93 9.07 -14.89 27.58
CA ASP A 93 9.85 -14.64 26.37
C ASP A 93 8.98 -14.18 25.21
N LEU A 94 7.83 -14.84 25.00
CA LEU A 94 6.87 -14.47 23.96
C LEU A 94 6.24 -13.09 24.23
N HIS A 95 6.00 -12.76 25.49
CA HIS A 95 5.53 -11.42 25.87
C HIS A 95 6.55 -10.34 25.52
N ARG A 96 7.84 -10.62 25.78
CA ARG A 96 8.94 -9.72 25.43
C ARG A 96 9.10 -9.58 23.92
N LEU A 97 9.05 -10.69 23.17
CA LEU A 97 9.08 -10.67 21.70
C LEU A 97 7.96 -9.79 21.12
N LEU A 98 6.72 -9.95 21.61
CA LEU A 98 5.58 -9.12 21.15
C LEU A 98 5.75 -7.65 21.53
N HIS A 99 6.39 -7.35 22.65
CA HIS A 99 6.72 -5.99 23.05
C HIS A 99 7.74 -5.36 22.10
N GLU A 100 8.81 -6.08 21.77
CA GLU A 100 9.86 -5.66 20.84
C GLU A 100 9.32 -5.43 19.43
N ILE A 101 8.50 -6.36 18.91
CA ILE A 101 7.81 -6.18 17.62
C ILE A 101 6.98 -4.90 17.67
N SER A 102 6.17 -4.71 18.73
CA SER A 102 5.36 -3.50 18.88
C SER A 102 6.21 -2.23 18.95
N ALA A 103 7.39 -2.28 19.56
CA ALA A 103 8.33 -1.16 19.62
C ALA A 103 8.89 -0.82 18.23
N THR A 104 9.26 -1.83 17.44
CA THR A 104 9.70 -1.67 16.04
C THR A 104 8.62 -0.98 15.19
N TRP A 105 7.36 -1.44 15.28
CA TRP A 105 6.26 -0.82 14.55
C TRP A 105 6.00 0.62 14.99
N ARG A 106 6.05 0.92 16.30
CA ARG A 106 5.94 2.29 16.82
C ARG A 106 7.07 3.19 16.30
N ALA A 107 8.30 2.69 16.26
CA ALA A 107 9.45 3.42 15.73
C ALA A 107 9.28 3.70 14.22
N TYR A 108 8.84 2.70 13.45
CA TYR A 108 8.52 2.84 12.02
C TYR A 108 7.50 3.97 11.78
N PHE A 109 6.36 3.95 12.48
CA PHE A 109 5.32 4.98 12.30
C PHE A 109 5.82 6.37 12.70
N ARG A 110 6.59 6.49 13.79
CA ARG A 110 7.20 7.76 14.21
C ARG A 110 8.19 8.29 13.16
N GLY A 111 9.01 7.41 12.59
CA GLY A 111 9.96 7.75 11.53
C GLY A 111 9.25 8.22 10.26
N THR A 112 8.20 7.51 9.85
CA THR A 112 7.36 7.89 8.70
C THR A 112 6.69 9.25 8.92
N LEU A 113 6.12 9.50 10.10
CA LEU A 113 5.50 10.79 10.42
C LEU A 113 6.52 11.94 10.38
N ALA A 114 7.72 11.74 10.95
CA ALA A 114 8.80 12.73 10.87
C ALA A 114 9.22 12.99 9.42
N LEU A 115 9.31 11.95 8.59
CA LEU A 115 9.63 12.07 7.16
C LEU A 115 8.56 12.84 6.39
N MET A 116 7.27 12.60 6.68
CA MET A 116 6.15 13.33 6.09
C MET A 116 6.24 14.82 6.38
N VAL A 117 6.47 15.19 7.65
CA VAL A 117 6.62 16.59 8.07
C VAL A 117 7.85 17.22 7.41
N MET A 118 8.99 16.54 7.43
CA MET A 118 10.23 17.01 6.82
C MET A 118 10.06 17.26 5.31
N MET A 119 9.45 16.33 4.58
CA MET A 119 9.19 16.50 3.15
C MET A 119 8.21 17.62 2.88
N GLY A 120 7.14 17.74 3.68
CA GLY A 120 6.17 18.81 3.51
C GLY A 120 6.80 20.20 3.67
N ILE A 121 7.58 20.39 4.75
CA ILE A 121 8.32 21.63 4.99
C ILE A 121 9.31 21.91 3.87
N PHE A 122 10.10 20.91 3.48
CA PHE A 122 11.11 21.05 2.44
C PHE A 122 10.50 21.52 1.11
N PHE A 123 9.45 20.85 0.62
CA PHE A 123 8.81 21.22 -0.64
C PHE A 123 8.04 22.54 -0.55
N THR A 124 7.50 22.91 0.62
CA THR A 124 6.97 24.25 0.84
C THR A 124 8.06 25.31 0.72
N ILE A 125 9.21 25.14 1.38
CA ILE A 125 10.33 26.10 1.30
C ILE A 125 10.84 26.22 -0.13
N VAL A 126 11.08 25.10 -0.81
CA VAL A 126 11.56 25.09 -2.19
C VAL A 126 10.54 25.72 -3.14
N GLY A 127 9.25 25.38 -2.99
CA GLY A 127 8.18 25.97 -3.80
C GLY A 127 8.06 27.48 -3.59
N LEU A 128 8.15 27.95 -2.34
CA LEU A 128 8.13 29.38 -2.02
C LEU A 128 9.37 30.09 -2.56
N ALA A 129 10.56 29.50 -2.43
CA ALA A 129 11.80 30.07 -2.95
C ALA A 129 11.76 30.21 -4.48
N LEU A 130 11.08 29.30 -5.18
CA LEU A 130 10.92 29.30 -6.63
C LEU A 130 9.67 30.05 -7.12
N GLY A 131 8.83 30.54 -6.21
CA GLY A 131 7.62 31.28 -6.53
C GLY A 131 6.49 30.44 -7.11
N LEU A 132 6.43 29.15 -6.77
CA LEU A 132 5.33 28.26 -7.15
C LEU A 132 4.03 28.70 -6.47
N PRO A 133 2.99 29.05 -7.24
CA PRO A 133 1.69 29.38 -6.68
C PRO A 133 1.13 28.21 -5.87
N GLY A 134 0.62 28.49 -4.67
CA GLY A 134 0.13 27.44 -3.78
C GLY A 134 1.21 26.50 -3.22
N ALA A 135 2.49 26.92 -3.18
CA ALA A 135 3.61 26.12 -2.64
C ALA A 135 3.34 25.51 -1.25
N VAL A 136 2.63 26.23 -0.37
CA VAL A 136 2.25 25.72 0.95
C VAL A 136 1.30 24.52 0.82
N ALA A 137 0.26 24.64 -0.01
CA ALA A 137 -0.69 23.56 -0.25
C ALA A 137 -0.02 22.36 -0.92
N ILE A 138 0.82 22.59 -1.93
CA ILE A 138 1.56 21.54 -2.63
C ILE A 138 2.56 20.84 -1.70
N GLY A 139 3.29 21.59 -0.86
CA GLY A 139 4.20 21.00 0.11
C GLY A 139 3.47 20.18 1.17
N LEU A 140 2.39 20.71 1.76
CA LEU A 140 1.53 19.96 2.70
C LEU A 140 0.99 18.68 2.06
N LEU A 141 0.49 18.77 0.83
CA LEU A 141 0.01 17.62 0.08
C LEU A 141 1.14 16.61 -0.14
N THR A 142 2.33 17.06 -0.52
CA THR A 142 3.51 16.20 -0.72
C THR A 142 3.90 15.47 0.58
N GLY A 143 3.89 16.18 1.71
CA GLY A 143 4.14 15.58 3.02
C GLY A 143 3.09 14.53 3.37
N LEU A 144 1.81 14.84 3.20
CA LEU A 144 0.71 13.92 3.49
C LEU A 144 0.74 12.68 2.60
N LEU A 145 0.89 12.87 1.30
CA LEU A 145 0.95 11.78 0.33
C LEU A 145 2.20 10.91 0.52
N SER A 146 3.29 11.45 1.08
CA SER A 146 4.51 10.68 1.37
C SER A 146 4.31 9.52 2.37
N ILE A 147 3.13 9.40 3.00
CA ILE A 147 2.76 8.20 3.77
C ILE A 147 2.65 6.94 2.91
N ILE A 148 2.33 7.09 1.61
CA ILE A 148 2.24 6.00 0.65
C ILE A 148 3.53 6.02 -0.19
N PRO A 149 4.47 5.08 0.03
CA PRO A 149 5.66 4.91 -0.79
C PRO A 149 5.36 4.93 -2.28
N GLU A 150 6.20 5.65 -3.02
CA GLU A 150 6.20 5.81 -4.49
C GLU A 150 4.96 6.50 -5.09
N ILE A 151 3.74 6.12 -4.71
CA ILE A 151 2.49 6.68 -5.24
C ILE A 151 2.33 8.14 -4.84
N GLY A 152 2.50 8.44 -3.55
CA GLY A 152 2.28 9.77 -3.03
C GLY A 152 3.20 10.83 -3.66
N PRO A 153 4.52 10.63 -3.63
CA PRO A 153 5.49 11.43 -4.37
C PRO A 153 5.15 11.66 -5.83
N PHE A 154 4.71 10.62 -6.53
CA PHE A 154 4.38 10.69 -7.94
C PHE A 154 3.19 11.63 -8.19
N ILE A 155 2.09 11.44 -7.46
CA ILE A 155 0.89 12.28 -7.56
C ILE A 155 1.22 13.73 -7.17
N ALA A 156 1.95 13.93 -6.07
CA ALA A 156 2.31 15.26 -5.60
C ALA A 156 3.22 16.00 -6.59
N GLY A 157 4.23 15.32 -7.15
CA GLY A 157 5.11 15.89 -8.16
C GLY A 157 4.39 16.19 -9.47
N MET A 158 3.44 15.34 -9.88
CA MET A 158 2.59 15.60 -11.05
C MET A 158 1.73 16.85 -10.83
N LEU A 159 1.08 16.99 -9.68
CA LEU A 159 0.28 18.16 -9.36
C LEU A 159 1.14 19.43 -9.28
N ALA A 160 2.31 19.36 -8.65
CA ALA A 160 3.27 20.47 -8.60
C ALA A 160 3.71 20.90 -10.00
N GLY A 161 4.02 19.93 -10.88
CA GLY A 161 4.39 20.18 -12.27
C GLY A 161 3.26 20.80 -13.08
N LEU A 162 2.02 20.35 -12.91
CA LEU A 162 0.84 20.94 -13.55
C LEU A 162 0.61 22.38 -13.10
N VAL A 163 0.69 22.65 -11.79
CA VAL A 163 0.57 24.01 -11.25
C VAL A 163 1.66 24.91 -11.82
N ALA A 164 2.90 24.44 -11.87
CA ALA A 164 4.01 25.18 -12.46
C ALA A 164 3.81 25.45 -13.96
N LEU A 165 3.25 24.49 -14.71
CA LEU A 165 3.01 24.61 -16.15
C LEU A 165 1.88 25.61 -16.48
N PHE A 166 0.82 25.62 -15.69
CA PHE A 166 -0.33 26.50 -15.96
C PHE A 166 -0.20 27.88 -15.33
N GLN A 167 0.37 27.97 -14.12
CA GLN A 167 0.42 29.23 -13.37
C GLN A 167 1.79 29.93 -13.44
N GLY A 168 2.85 29.22 -13.84
CA GLY A 168 4.19 29.81 -13.93
C GLY A 168 4.79 30.16 -12.56
N SER A 169 5.90 30.91 -12.57
CA SER A 169 6.54 31.43 -11.36
C SER A 169 6.06 32.85 -11.06
N SER A 170 5.91 33.16 -9.78
CA SER A 170 5.52 34.49 -9.30
C SER A 170 6.63 35.54 -9.42
N TYR A 171 7.91 35.12 -9.42
CA TYR A 171 9.04 36.06 -9.40
C TYR A 171 10.15 35.71 -10.41
N LEU A 172 10.25 34.46 -10.88
CA LEU A 172 11.23 34.12 -11.91
C LEU A 172 10.69 34.45 -13.31
N PRO A 173 11.44 35.20 -14.14
CA PRO A 173 11.10 35.46 -15.53
C PRO A 173 11.44 34.25 -16.42
N LEU A 174 10.85 33.09 -16.12
CA LEU A 174 10.97 31.86 -16.90
C LEU A 174 9.65 31.60 -17.63
N SER A 175 9.72 30.97 -18.80
CA SER A 175 8.50 30.45 -19.43
C SER A 175 7.91 29.34 -18.57
N ASN A 176 6.58 29.22 -18.55
CA ASN A 176 5.90 28.25 -17.70
C ASN A 176 6.36 26.81 -17.96
N PHE A 177 6.71 26.49 -19.21
CA PHE A 177 7.26 25.18 -19.57
C PHE A 177 8.59 24.91 -18.86
N TRP A 178 9.56 25.84 -18.95
CA TRP A 178 10.85 25.68 -18.28
C TRP A 178 10.72 25.68 -16.75
N PHE A 179 9.78 26.46 -16.21
CA PHE A 179 9.48 26.44 -14.78
C PHE A 179 8.95 25.08 -14.32
N ALA A 180 8.01 24.49 -15.07
CA ALA A 180 7.49 23.14 -14.79
C ALA A 180 8.58 22.07 -14.84
N VAL A 181 9.47 22.14 -15.84
CA VAL A 181 10.62 21.23 -15.95
C VAL A 181 11.52 21.32 -14.70
N VAL A 182 11.82 22.54 -14.23
CA VAL A 182 12.63 22.74 -13.01
C VAL A 182 11.95 22.12 -11.78
N ILE A 183 10.67 22.37 -11.59
CA ILE A 183 9.91 21.81 -10.45
C ILE A 183 9.89 20.28 -10.50
N VAL A 184 9.57 19.70 -11.66
CA VAL A 184 9.56 18.24 -11.83
C VAL A 184 10.95 17.64 -11.60
N ALA A 185 12.00 18.28 -12.13
CA ALA A 185 13.38 17.83 -11.94
C ALA A 185 13.77 17.82 -10.46
N ILE A 186 13.39 18.86 -9.70
CA ILE A 186 13.61 18.91 -8.24
C ILE A 186 12.88 17.77 -7.54
N TYR A 187 11.60 17.53 -7.87
CA TYR A 187 10.86 16.40 -7.32
C TYR A 187 11.57 15.08 -7.58
N ILE A 188 12.02 14.84 -8.82
CA ILE A 188 12.75 13.61 -9.17
C ILE A 188 14.03 13.50 -8.33
N VAL A 189 14.88 14.54 -8.31
CA VAL A 189 16.15 14.51 -7.57
C VAL A 189 15.94 14.26 -6.08
N VAL A 190 15.00 14.96 -5.45
CA VAL A 190 14.71 14.84 -4.02
C VAL A 190 14.10 13.47 -3.70
N MET A 191 13.24 12.93 -4.56
CA MET A 191 12.68 11.60 -4.36
C MET A 191 13.72 10.50 -4.56
N GLN A 192 14.67 10.64 -5.48
CA GLN A 192 15.80 9.73 -5.61
C GLN A 192 16.74 9.81 -4.40
N LEU A 193 17.02 11.03 -3.92
CA LEU A 193 17.81 11.24 -2.70
C LEU A 193 17.13 10.60 -1.48
N LYS A 194 15.81 10.80 -1.34
CA LYS A 194 15.00 10.13 -0.32
C LYS A 194 15.13 8.61 -0.43
N SER A 195 15.08 8.10 -1.66
CA SER A 195 15.11 6.67 -1.96
C SER A 195 16.42 6.00 -1.57
N PHE A 196 17.54 6.61 -1.96
CA PHE A 196 18.86 6.00 -1.82
C PHE A 196 19.59 6.37 -0.54
N TRP A 197 19.32 7.54 0.06
CA TRP A 197 20.08 8.05 1.20
C TRP A 197 19.24 8.12 2.46
N ILE A 198 18.08 8.77 2.39
CA ILE A 198 17.27 9.03 3.60
C ILE A 198 16.65 7.73 4.12
N ARG A 199 16.08 6.88 3.25
CA ARG A 199 15.50 5.60 3.67
C ARG A 199 16.49 4.68 4.39
N PRO A 200 17.68 4.37 3.86
CA PRO A 200 18.64 3.54 4.58
C PRO A 200 19.29 4.24 5.77
N LEU A 201 19.42 5.57 5.81
CA LEU A 201 19.92 6.25 7.01
C LEU A 201 18.91 6.18 8.16
N VAL A 202 17.61 6.32 7.86
CA VAL A 202 16.54 6.24 8.86
C VAL A 202 16.30 4.79 9.32
N MET A 203 16.43 3.79 8.43
CA MET A 203 16.16 2.38 8.77
C MET A 203 17.40 1.55 9.13
N GLY A 204 18.57 1.87 8.56
CA GLY A 204 19.80 1.08 8.68
C GLY A 204 20.36 1.05 10.10
N ARG A 205 20.06 2.06 10.93
CA ARG A 205 20.48 2.08 12.34
C ARG A 205 19.66 1.14 13.24
N PHE A 206 18.53 0.62 12.77
CA PHE A 206 17.59 -0.14 13.60
C PHE A 206 17.61 -1.66 13.39
N MET A 207 18.21 -2.18 12.31
CA MET A 207 18.01 -3.59 11.97
C MET A 207 19.24 -4.50 11.98
N HIS A 208 20.48 -4.00 12.01
CA HIS A 208 21.70 -4.86 11.90
C HIS A 208 21.62 -5.94 10.78
N MET A 209 20.78 -5.73 9.77
CA MET A 209 20.54 -6.68 8.68
C MET A 209 21.39 -6.30 7.48
N ASN A 210 21.90 -7.30 6.77
CA ASN A 210 22.59 -7.08 5.49
C ASN A 210 21.64 -6.32 4.54
N THR A 211 22.02 -5.11 4.13
CA THR A 211 21.24 -4.23 3.25
C THR A 211 20.82 -4.93 1.95
N GLY A 212 21.61 -5.90 1.47
CA GLY A 212 21.26 -6.74 0.33
C GLY A 212 19.98 -7.56 0.52
N LEU A 213 19.74 -8.10 1.72
CA LEU A 213 18.52 -8.86 2.02
C LEU A 213 17.27 -7.97 1.99
N VAL A 214 17.40 -6.71 2.41
CA VAL A 214 16.31 -5.73 2.36
C VAL A 214 15.94 -5.43 0.91
N PHE A 215 16.93 -5.22 0.03
CA PHE A 215 16.68 -5.02 -1.41
C PHE A 215 16.02 -6.24 -2.07
N ILE A 216 16.53 -7.44 -1.79
CA ILE A 216 15.96 -8.69 -2.33
C ILE A 216 14.50 -8.84 -1.87
N ALA A 217 14.22 -8.55 -0.59
CA ALA A 217 12.86 -8.62 -0.05
C ALA A 217 11.92 -7.61 -0.73
N ILE A 218 12.37 -6.37 -0.95
CA ILE A 218 11.57 -5.35 -1.65
C ILE A 218 11.26 -5.78 -3.09
N ILE A 219 12.26 -6.27 -3.81
CA ILE A 219 12.09 -6.74 -5.20
C ILE A 219 11.14 -7.94 -5.22
N GLY A 220 11.35 -8.93 -4.34
CA GLY A 220 10.47 -10.10 -4.24
C GLY A 220 9.03 -9.72 -3.92
N ALA A 221 8.81 -8.82 -2.96
CA ALA A 221 7.48 -8.35 -2.59
C ALA A 221 6.78 -7.61 -3.75
N ALA A 222 7.52 -6.75 -4.46
CA ALA A 222 7.02 -6.05 -5.63
C ALA A 222 6.60 -7.01 -6.76
N LEU A 223 7.35 -8.09 -6.97
CA LEU A 223 7.03 -9.10 -7.98
C LEU A 223 5.80 -9.95 -7.63
N LEU A 224 5.58 -10.25 -6.35
CA LEU A 224 4.50 -11.15 -5.91
C LEU A 224 3.13 -10.47 -5.89
N SER A 225 3.06 -9.22 -5.40
CA SER A 225 1.79 -8.55 -5.11
C SER A 225 1.82 -7.05 -5.46
N GLY A 226 2.82 -6.62 -6.24
CA GLY A 226 2.93 -5.24 -6.71
C GLY A 226 3.35 -4.25 -5.62
N ILE A 227 3.04 -2.98 -5.87
CA ILE A 227 3.47 -1.84 -5.04
C ILE A 227 2.99 -1.94 -3.58
N PHE A 228 1.83 -2.56 -3.34
CA PHE A 228 1.24 -2.67 -2.00
C PHE A 228 2.02 -3.60 -1.08
N ALA A 229 2.57 -4.70 -1.60
CA ALA A 229 3.41 -5.59 -0.80
C ALA A 229 4.78 -4.96 -0.49
N ALA A 230 5.33 -4.19 -1.43
CA ALA A 230 6.54 -3.40 -1.20
C ALA A 230 6.38 -2.34 -0.09
N LEU A 231 5.15 -1.89 0.20
CA LEU A 231 4.86 -0.92 1.26
C LEU A 231 5.01 -1.52 2.67
N ILE A 232 4.57 -2.77 2.85
CA ILE A 232 4.54 -3.46 4.16
C ILE A 232 5.83 -4.25 4.39
N ILE A 233 6.66 -4.46 3.36
CA ILE A 233 7.82 -5.35 3.43
C ILE A 233 8.86 -4.93 4.47
N LEU A 234 9.06 -3.62 4.70
CA LEU A 234 10.05 -3.14 5.68
C LEU A 234 9.71 -3.59 7.12
N PRO A 235 8.56 -3.20 7.70
CA PRO A 235 8.20 -3.63 9.05
C PRO A 235 7.94 -5.14 9.13
N ALA A 236 7.45 -5.76 8.06
CA ALA A 236 7.29 -7.22 7.99
C ALA A 236 8.63 -7.94 8.05
N LEU A 237 9.63 -7.48 7.31
CA LEU A 237 10.98 -8.05 7.30
C LEU A 237 11.66 -7.87 8.68
N ALA A 238 11.48 -6.71 9.32
CA ALA A 238 11.97 -6.48 10.67
C ALA A 238 11.34 -7.45 11.68
N THR A 239 10.02 -7.63 11.59
CA THR A 239 9.27 -8.58 12.43
C THR A 239 9.74 -10.02 12.18
N ALA A 240 9.90 -10.42 10.92
CA ALA A 240 10.38 -11.73 10.53
C ALA A 240 11.81 -11.99 11.01
N ALA A 241 12.69 -10.98 10.95
CA ALA A 241 14.05 -11.08 11.45
C ALA A 241 14.09 -11.24 12.99
N GLN A 242 13.25 -10.51 13.73
CA GLN A 242 13.12 -10.68 15.18
C GLN A 242 12.61 -12.08 15.54
N ILE A 243 11.60 -12.58 14.83
CA ILE A 243 11.08 -13.94 15.02
C ILE A 243 12.17 -14.98 14.69
N GLY A 244 12.88 -14.80 13.58
CA GLY A 244 13.96 -15.71 13.16
C GLY A 244 15.12 -15.72 14.16
N HIS A 245 15.49 -14.56 14.71
CA HIS A 245 16.47 -14.46 15.78
C HIS A 245 16.02 -15.22 17.03
N TYR A 246 14.77 -15.02 17.47
CA TYR A 246 14.19 -15.72 18.60
C TYR A 246 14.22 -17.25 18.41
N ILE A 247 13.75 -17.73 17.24
CA ILE A 247 13.75 -19.16 16.92
C ILE A 247 15.16 -19.73 16.90
N ARG A 248 16.13 -19.00 16.33
CA ARG A 248 17.53 -19.44 16.28
C ARG A 248 18.14 -19.55 17.68
N CYS A 249 17.97 -18.53 18.51
CA CYS A 249 18.46 -18.54 19.89
C CYS A 249 17.85 -19.72 20.66
N ARG A 250 16.55 -19.97 20.47
CA ARG A 250 15.88 -21.11 21.09
C ARG A 250 16.37 -22.47 20.60
N LEU A 251 16.60 -22.63 19.29
CA LEU A 251 17.15 -23.86 18.71
C LEU A 251 18.59 -24.15 19.16
N LEU A 252 19.34 -23.11 19.50
CA LEU A 252 20.72 -23.21 19.96
C LEU A 252 20.86 -23.17 21.48
N GLU A 253 19.74 -23.16 22.23
CA GLU A 253 19.70 -23.02 23.69
C GLU A 253 20.47 -21.79 24.22
N ILE A 254 20.51 -20.73 23.41
CA ILE A 254 21.09 -19.43 23.76
C ILE A 254 19.96 -18.55 24.29
N ASP A 255 20.21 -17.82 25.39
CA ASP A 255 19.27 -16.83 25.90
C ASP A 255 18.99 -15.76 24.81
N PRO A 256 17.73 -15.63 24.33
CA PRO A 256 17.37 -14.63 23.33
C PRO A 256 17.46 -13.19 23.86
N TRP A 257 17.50 -12.99 25.18
CA TRP A 257 17.49 -11.68 25.82
C TRP A 257 18.61 -11.59 26.87
N PRO A 258 19.89 -11.57 26.45
CA PRO A 258 21.01 -11.48 27.40
C PRO A 258 20.78 -10.27 28.31
N THR A 259 20.81 -10.52 29.62
CA THR A 259 20.67 -9.46 30.61
C THR A 259 21.84 -8.51 30.38
N GLU A 260 21.59 -7.25 30.05
CA GLU A 260 22.65 -6.24 30.00
C GLU A 260 23.36 -6.28 31.35
N GLU A 261 24.58 -6.80 31.36
CA GLU A 261 25.44 -6.82 32.54
C GLU A 261 25.60 -5.35 32.94
N PRO A 262 25.20 -4.93 34.16
CA PRO A 262 25.35 -3.54 34.56
C PRO A 262 26.81 -3.17 34.35
N ALA A 263 27.05 -2.12 33.56
CA ALA A 263 28.39 -1.63 33.24
C ALA A 263 29.23 -1.71 34.51
N PRO A 264 30.42 -2.34 34.47
CA PRO A 264 31.22 -2.57 35.68
C PRO A 264 31.30 -1.25 36.41
N SER A 265 30.65 -1.20 37.57
CA SER A 265 30.63 -0.02 38.43
C SER A 265 32.08 0.39 38.53
N ALA A 266 32.41 1.58 38.00
CA ALA A 266 33.74 2.15 38.06
C ALA A 266 34.24 1.89 39.49
N GLU A 267 35.21 0.99 39.61
CA GLU A 267 35.89 0.75 40.87
C GLU A 267 36.34 2.13 41.31
N LEU A 268 35.71 2.63 42.37
CA LEU A 268 36.20 3.78 43.10
C LEU A 268 37.59 3.36 43.55
N GLU A 269 38.60 3.77 42.79
CA GLU A 269 39.99 3.69 43.21
C GLU A 269 40.01 4.25 44.64
N PRO A 270 40.44 3.46 45.65
CA PRO A 270 40.60 4.00 46.97
C PRO A 270 41.71 5.04 46.85
N GLU A 271 41.32 6.30 46.96
CA GLU A 271 42.19 7.46 47.07
C GLU A 271 43.30 7.11 48.06
N ALA A 272 44.46 6.77 47.51
CA ALA A 272 45.59 6.28 48.24
C ALA A 272 46.05 7.41 49.14
N ALA A 273 45.94 7.18 50.44
CA ALA A 273 46.62 7.96 51.46
C ALA A 273 48.13 7.96 51.19
N VAL A 274 48.67 9.09 50.70
CA VAL A 274 50.04 9.61 50.97
C VAL A 274 50.03 11.12 50.79
#